data_AF-A0A803QIZ1-F1
#
_entry.id   AF-A0A803QIZ1-F1
#
_cell.length_a   1.000
_cell.length_b   1.000
_cell.length_c   1.000
_cell.angle_alpha   90.00
_cell.angle_beta   90.00
_cell.angle_gamma   90.00
#
_symmetry.space_group_name_H-M   'P 1'
#
loop_
_entity.id
_entity.type
_entity.pdbx_description
1 polymer ?
#
loop_
_entity_poly.entity_id
_entity_poly.type
_entity_poly.pdbx_seq_one_letter_code
_entity_poly.pdbx_strand_id
1 'polypeptide(L)'
;MGKKGNLALVDDCEEKMAKVLDVYEERLGKSKYLGGETFSLADLSHLPGIRYLVNEVYMEHLVSERKNVKAWWESISNRPAWKKLINIIDH
;
A
#
# COMPACT_ATOMS: atom_id res chain seq x y z
N MET A 1 -0.56 16.21 25.62
CA MET A 1 -0.64 14.73 25.60
C MET A 1 -1.74 14.33 24.63
N GLY A 2 -1.42 13.56 23.59
CA GLY A 2 -2.37 13.18 22.53
C GLY A 2 -3.50 12.28 23.05
N LYS A 3 -4.69 12.43 22.48
CA LYS A 3 -5.84 11.54 22.77
C LYS A 3 -5.46 10.09 22.44
N LYS A 4 -5.90 9.14 23.27
CA LYS A 4 -5.78 7.70 22.99
C LYS A 4 -6.48 7.40 21.66
N GLY A 5 -5.83 6.63 20.79
CA GLY A 5 -6.40 6.21 19.51
C GLY A 5 -7.71 5.42 19.69
N ASN A 6 -8.65 5.58 18.77
CA ASN A 6 -9.92 4.86 18.80
C ASN A 6 -9.76 3.52 18.08
N LEU A 7 -9.58 2.45 18.85
CA LEU A 7 -9.36 1.10 18.33
C LEU A 7 -10.54 0.59 17.49
N ALA A 8 -11.78 0.86 17.89
CA ALA A 8 -12.95 0.44 17.13
C ALA A 8 -13.03 1.09 15.74
N LEU A 9 -12.54 2.34 15.61
CA LEU A 9 -12.42 2.97 14.30
C LEU A 9 -11.27 2.39 13.47
N VAL A 10 -10.19 1.92 14.10
CA VAL A 10 -9.08 1.28 13.39
C VAL A 10 -9.56 -0.05 12.80
N ASP A 11 -10.24 -0.88 13.59
CA ASP A 11 -10.76 -2.18 13.15
C ASP A 11 -11.74 -2.03 11.96
N ASP A 12 -12.68 -1.08 12.05
CA ASP A 12 -13.64 -0.79 10.95
C ASP A 12 -12.92 -0.24 9.69
N CYS A 13 -11.89 0.59 9.86
CA CYS A 13 -11.08 1.05 8.73
C CYS A 13 -10.27 -0.08 8.10
N GLU A 14 -9.75 -1.00 8.91
CA GLU A 14 -8.98 -2.16 8.46
C GLU A 14 -9.86 -3.10 7.62
N GLU A 15 -11.07 -3.42 8.09
CA GLU A 15 -12.02 -4.24 7.32
C GLU A 15 -12.40 -3.59 5.97
N LYS A 16 -12.59 -2.27 5.96
CA LYS A 16 -12.87 -1.52 4.72
C LYS A 16 -11.67 -1.54 3.78
N MET A 17 -10.46 -1.38 4.31
CA MET A 17 -9.23 -1.44 3.54
C MET A 17 -9.04 -2.83 2.92
N ALA A 18 -9.28 -3.89 3.68
CA ALA A 18 -9.22 -5.27 3.20
C ALA A 18 -10.10 -5.47 1.95
N LYS A 19 -11.36 -5.01 2.00
CA LYS A 19 -12.29 -5.08 0.86
C LYS A 19 -11.80 -4.31 -0.37
N VAL A 20 -11.18 -3.14 -0.17
CA VAL A 20 -10.57 -2.37 -1.27
C VAL A 20 -9.41 -3.14 -1.89
N LEU A 21 -8.56 -3.73 -1.04
CA LEU A 21 -7.41 -4.50 -1.50
C LEU A 21 -7.82 -5.82 -2.19
N ASP A 22 -8.98 -6.39 -1.87
CA ASP A 22 -9.55 -7.53 -2.61
C ASP A 22 -9.90 -7.15 -4.05
N VAL A 23 -10.44 -5.95 -4.27
CA VAL A 23 -10.67 -5.43 -5.63
C VAL A 23 -9.34 -5.21 -6.37
N TYR A 24 -8.31 -4.75 -5.65
CA TYR A 24 -6.98 -4.56 -6.24
C TYR A 24 -6.36 -5.91 -6.60
N GLU A 25 -6.53 -6.95 -5.78
CA GLU A 25 -6.06 -8.30 -6.07
C GLU A 25 -6.65 -8.85 -7.37
N GLU A 26 -7.96 -8.64 -7.60
CA GLU A 26 -8.60 -9.03 -8.86
C GLU A 26 -8.09 -8.20 -10.04
N ARG A 27 -7.97 -6.88 -9.88
CA ARG A 27 -7.48 -5.98 -10.93
C ARG A 27 -6.04 -6.32 -11.33
N LEU A 28 -5.18 -6.52 -10.34
CA LEU A 28 -3.76 -6.84 -10.53
C LEU A 28 -3.54 -8.28 -11.00
N GLY A 29 -4.53 -9.16 -10.81
CA GLY A 29 -4.57 -10.46 -11.46
C GLY A 29 -4.80 -10.38 -12.98
N LYS A 30 -5.38 -9.27 -13.47
CA LYS A 30 -5.67 -9.04 -14.89
C LYS A 30 -4.68 -8.09 -15.57
N SER A 31 -3.95 -7.29 -14.80
CA SER A 31 -3.04 -6.28 -15.33
C SER A 31 -1.89 -6.00 -14.39
N LYS A 32 -0.72 -5.65 -14.91
CA LYS A 32 0.49 -5.49 -14.10
C LYS A 32 0.43 -4.34 -13.08
N TYR A 33 -0.31 -3.29 -13.39
CA TYR A 33 -0.47 -2.09 -12.56
C TYR A 33 -1.95 -1.69 -12.48
N LEU A 34 -2.30 -0.81 -11.54
CA LEU A 34 -3.69 -0.38 -11.35
C LEU A 34 -4.25 0.28 -12.62
N GLY A 35 -3.42 1.11 -13.25
CA GLY A 35 -3.75 1.82 -14.49
C GLY A 35 -3.69 0.98 -15.77
N GLY A 36 -3.17 -0.26 -15.73
CA GLY A 36 -2.94 -1.08 -16.92
C GLY A 36 -1.56 -1.72 -16.93
N GLU A 37 -0.99 -1.93 -18.11
CA GLU A 37 0.31 -2.62 -18.26
C GLU A 37 1.53 -1.76 -17.93
N THR A 38 1.33 -0.45 -17.76
CA THR A 38 2.41 0.51 -17.48
C THR A 38 2.19 1.23 -16.15
N PHE A 39 3.30 1.51 -15.47
CA PHE A 39 3.29 2.28 -14.23
C PHE A 39 2.76 3.69 -14.49
N SER A 40 1.83 4.13 -13.66
CA SER A 40 1.12 5.39 -13.83
C SER A 40 1.03 6.19 -12.53
N LEU A 41 0.42 7.38 -12.61
CA LEU A 41 0.12 8.18 -11.42
C LEU A 41 -0.82 7.44 -10.44
N ALA A 42 -1.67 6.54 -10.94
CA ALA A 42 -2.52 5.71 -10.10
C ALA A 42 -1.67 4.89 -9.12
N ASP A 43 -0.59 4.26 -9.58
CA ASP A 43 0.31 3.48 -8.73
C ASP A 43 1.17 4.37 -7.82
N LEU A 44 1.68 5.47 -8.37
CA LEU A 44 2.55 6.40 -7.63
C LEU A 44 1.86 7.01 -6.41
N SER A 45 0.59 7.36 -6.52
CA SER A 45 -0.19 7.99 -5.44
C SER A 45 -0.35 7.10 -4.21
N HIS A 46 -0.19 5.78 -4.34
CA HIS A 46 -0.35 4.82 -3.24
C HIS A 46 0.95 4.61 -2.45
N LEU A 47 2.12 5.00 -2.99
CA LEU A 47 3.42 4.74 -2.37
C LEU A 47 3.55 5.28 -0.92
N PRO A 48 3.17 6.54 -0.61
CA PRO A 48 3.29 7.06 0.75
C PRO A 48 2.34 6.37 1.73
N GLY A 49 1.09 6.16 1.31
CA GLY A 49 0.04 5.58 2.17
C GLY A 49 0.31 4.13 2.53
N ILE A 50 0.72 3.31 1.55
CA ILE A 50 1.01 1.89 1.81
C ILE A 50 2.33 1.73 2.57
N ARG A 51 3.35 2.56 2.30
CA ARG A 51 4.57 2.56 3.13
C ARG A 51 4.22 2.82 4.59
N TYR A 52 3.41 3.84 4.85
CA TYR A 52 2.98 4.19 6.20
C TYR A 52 2.26 3.02 6.89
N LEU A 53 1.34 2.38 6.17
CA LEU A 53 0.55 1.26 6.66
C LEU A 53 1.43 0.03 7.01
N VAL A 54 2.44 -0.25 6.18
CA VAL A 54 3.34 -1.39 6.37
C VAL A 54 4.37 -1.12 7.48
N ASN A 55 5.04 0.03 7.47
CA ASN A 55 6.23 0.25 8.32
C ASN A 55 5.91 0.89 9.67
N GLU A 56 4.91 1.77 9.75
CA GLU A 56 4.59 2.55 10.95
C GLU A 56 3.36 2.00 11.69
N VAL A 57 2.40 1.44 10.96
CA VAL A 57 1.17 0.85 11.54
C VAL A 57 1.28 -0.67 11.69
N TYR A 58 2.32 -1.29 11.12
CA TYR A 58 2.57 -2.75 11.18
C TYR A 58 1.43 -3.61 10.62
N MET A 59 0.66 -3.09 9.66
CA MET A 59 -0.44 -3.80 8.99
C MET A 59 0.00 -4.42 7.67
N GLU A 60 1.20 -5.01 7.65
CA GLU A 60 1.75 -5.64 6.43
C GLU A 60 0.84 -6.76 5.89
N HIS A 61 0.10 -7.46 6.76
CA HIS A 61 -0.80 -8.56 6.39
C HIS A 61 -1.84 -8.15 5.35
N LEU A 62 -2.32 -6.90 5.40
CA LEU A 62 -3.24 -6.36 4.40
C LEU A 62 -2.66 -6.42 2.97
N VAL A 63 -1.35 -6.28 2.83
CA VAL A 63 -0.64 -6.37 1.55
C VAL A 63 -0.13 -7.79 1.29
N SER A 64 0.49 -8.42 2.29
CA SER A 64 1.26 -9.66 2.11
C SER A 64 0.40 -10.92 1.93
N GLU A 65 -0.85 -10.92 2.40
CA GLU A 65 -1.80 -12.03 2.22
C GLU A 65 -2.39 -12.09 0.80
N ARG A 66 -2.26 -11.01 0.02
CA ARG A 66 -2.81 -10.87 -1.34
C ARG A 66 -1.66 -10.95 -2.34
N LYS A 67 -1.60 -12.03 -3.12
CA LYS A 67 -0.44 -12.35 -3.96
C LYS A 67 -0.14 -11.26 -5.00
N ASN A 68 -1.14 -10.81 -5.74
CA ASN A 68 -0.96 -9.83 -6.80
C ASN A 68 -0.70 -8.43 -6.22
N VAL A 69 -1.39 -8.06 -5.15
CA VAL A 69 -1.15 -6.80 -4.40
C VAL A 69 0.26 -6.78 -3.83
N LYS A 70 0.73 -7.88 -3.22
CA LYS A 70 2.10 -8.00 -2.72
C LYS A 70 3.13 -7.80 -3.85
N ALA A 71 2.98 -8.52 -4.95
CA ALA A 71 3.89 -8.43 -6.09
C ALA A 71 3.91 -7.01 -6.70
N TRP A 72 2.75 -6.37 -6.79
CA TRP A 72 2.62 -4.97 -7.22
C TRP A 72 3.33 -4.02 -6.25
N TRP A 73 3.08 -4.16 -4.93
CA TRP A 73 3.71 -3.35 -3.89
C TRP A 73 5.23 -3.46 -3.93
N GLU A 74 5.76 -4.68 -3.99
CA GLU A 74 7.19 -4.95 -4.13
C GLU A 74 7.76 -4.30 -5.40
N SER A 75 7.01 -4.33 -6.52
CA SER A 75 7.45 -3.71 -7.77
C SER A 75 7.54 -2.18 -7.66
N ILE A 76 6.50 -1.52 -7.14
CA ILE A 76 6.44 -0.06 -7.12
C ILE A 76 7.32 0.54 -6.03
N SER A 77 7.42 -0.11 -4.87
CA SER A 77 8.27 0.33 -3.75
C SER A 77 9.76 0.11 -4.03
N ASN A 78 10.12 -0.81 -4.93
CA ASN A 78 11.52 -1.00 -5.32
C ASN A 78 12.03 -0.02 -6.38
N ARG A 79 11.19 0.89 -6.89
CA ARG A 79 11.60 1.82 -7.95
C ARG A 79 12.72 2.77 -7.46
N PRO A 80 13.78 3.00 -8.27
CA PRO A 80 14.89 3.87 -7.86
C PRO A 80 14.46 5.28 -7.42
N ALA A 81 13.47 5.86 -8.10
CA ALA A 81 12.94 7.18 -7.77
C ALA A 81 12.29 7.21 -6.37
N TRP A 82 11.55 6.16 -6.01
CA TRP A 82 10.96 6.05 -4.67
C TRP A 82 12.04 5.85 -3.61
N LYS A 83 12.98 4.91 -3.82
CA LYS A 83 14.11 4.70 -2.90
C LYS A 83 14.92 5.98 -2.66
N LYS A 84 15.14 6.79 -3.70
CA LYS A 84 15.81 8.09 -3.56
C LYS A 84 15.03 9.05 -2.66
N LEU A 85 13.71 9.17 -2.86
CA LEU A 85 12.86 10.00 -2.00
C LEU A 85 12.91 9.54 -0.54
N ILE A 86 12.83 8.24 -0.32
CA ILE A 86 12.93 7.63 1.00
C ILE A 86 14.25 7.99 1.69
N ASN A 87 15.37 7.85 0.99
CA ASN A 87 16.67 8.23 1.54
C ASN A 87 16.78 9.73 1.88
N ILE A 88 16.01 10.59 1.20
CA ILE A 88 15.96 12.03 1.50
C ILE A 88 15.12 12.29 2.76
N ILE A 89 14.03 11.54 2.97
CA ILE A 89 13.12 11.72 4.10
C ILE A 89 13.70 11.10 5.38
N ASP A 90 14.45 10.00 5.26
CA ASP A 90 15.08 9.29 6.38
C ASP A 90 16.41 9.93 6.83
N HIS A 91 16.72 11.17 6.38
CA HIS A 91 17.87 12.00 6.78
C HIS A 91 17.41 13.32 7.39
#